data_AF-A0A453PMB6-F1
#
_entry.id   AF-A0A453PMB6-F1
#
_cell.length_a   1.000
_cell.length_b   1.000
_cell.length_c   1.000
_cell.angle_alpha   90.00
_cell.angle_beta   90.00
_cell.angle_gamma   90.00
#
_symmetry.space_group_name_H-M   'P 1'
#
loop_
_entity.id
_entity.type
_entity.pdbx_description
1 polymer ?
#
loop_
_entity_poly.entity_id
_entity_poly.type
_entity_poly.pdbx_seq_one_letter_code
_entity_poly.pdbx_strand_id
1 'polypeptide(L)' 'GNVGVNQKSLGRAGSKCWLGKRPVVRGVVMNPVDQPHGGGEGKAPIGRKKPTTPWGYPALGRRT' A
#
# COMPACT_ATOMS: atom_id res chain seq x y z
N GLY A 1 26.24 -14.52 -6.50
CA GLY A 1 25.67 -14.71 -7.86
C GLY A 1 24.49 -13.78 -8.06
N ASN A 2 24.21 -13.41 -9.33
CA ASN A 2 23.09 -12.58 -9.80
C ASN A 2 22.90 -11.21 -9.11
N VAL A 3 23.97 -10.42 -9.02
CA VAL A 3 24.02 -9.10 -8.35
C VAL A 3 23.03 -8.08 -8.97
N GLY A 4 22.69 -8.22 -10.26
CA GLY A 4 21.83 -7.29 -10.99
C GLY A 4 20.33 -7.62 -10.99
N VAL A 5 19.86 -8.59 -10.21
CA VAL A 5 18.45 -9.02 -10.24
C VAL A 5 17.46 -7.90 -9.90
N ASN A 6 17.83 -6.98 -9.02
CA ASN A 6 17.02 -5.83 -8.61
C ASN A 6 17.08 -4.65 -9.59
N GLN A 7 17.97 -4.68 -10.59
CA GLN A 7 18.07 -3.64 -11.62
C GLN A 7 17.03 -3.80 -12.73
N LYS A 8 16.33 -4.95 -12.77
CA LYS A 8 15.29 -5.24 -13.77
C LYS A 8 13.98 -4.50 -13.45
N SER A 9 13.48 -3.70 -14.39
CA SER A 9 12.12 -3.18 -14.35
C SER A 9 11.15 -4.16 -15.00
N LEU A 10 10.00 -4.42 -14.37
CA LEU A 10 8.99 -5.35 -14.88
C LEU A 10 8.23 -4.82 -16.11
N GLY A 11 8.32 -3.52 -16.40
CA GLY A 11 7.88 -2.85 -17.65
C GLY A 11 6.37 -2.82 -17.94
N ARG A 12 5.62 -3.86 -17.55
CA ARG A 12 4.17 -4.02 -17.79
C ARG A 12 3.47 -4.41 -16.50
N ALA A 13 2.20 -4.02 -16.37
CA ALA A 13 1.40 -4.35 -15.19
C ALA A 13 1.29 -5.87 -14.96
N GLY A 14 1.03 -6.64 -16.03
CA GLY A 14 0.85 -8.09 -15.98
C GLY A 14 2.08 -8.89 -15.54
N SER A 15 3.29 -8.36 -15.73
CA SER A 15 4.53 -9.03 -15.32
C SER A 15 4.59 -9.32 -13.81
N LYS A 16 3.89 -8.52 -12.98
CA LYS A 16 3.75 -8.79 -11.54
C LYS A 16 2.89 -10.02 -11.24
N CYS A 17 1.87 -10.27 -12.07
CA CYS A 17 0.98 -11.42 -11.91
C CYS A 17 1.72 -12.75 -12.18
N TRP A 18 2.69 -12.76 -13.09
CA TRP A 18 3.56 -13.94 -13.32
C TRP A 18 4.39 -14.31 -12.09
N LEU A 19 4.66 -13.35 -11.21
CA LEU A 19 5.33 -13.55 -9.92
C LEU A 19 4.35 -13.89 -8.78
N GLY A 20 3.08 -14.18 -9.08
CA GLY A 20 2.03 -14.46 -8.09
C GLY A 20 1.55 -13.22 -7.31
N LYS A 21 1.98 -12.00 -7.67
CA LYS A 21 1.59 -10.78 -6.97
C LYS A 21 0.31 -10.20 -7.56
N ARG A 22 -0.76 -10.18 -6.76
CA ARG A 22 -2.06 -9.59 -7.09
C ARG A 22 -2.03 -8.06 -6.92
N PRO A 23 -2.90 -7.32 -7.63
CA PRO A 23 -3.06 -5.88 -7.41
C PRO A 23 -3.54 -5.60 -5.97
N VAL A 24 -3.08 -4.48 -5.41
CA VAL A 24 -3.42 -4.01 -4.06
C VAL A 24 -3.99 -2.61 -4.17
N VAL A 25 -5.08 -2.34 -3.43
CA VAL A 25 -5.76 -1.04 -3.40
C VAL A 25 -5.19 -0.15 -2.30
N ARG A 26 -5.07 1.16 -2.56
CA ARG A 26 -4.61 2.13 -1.56
C ARG A 26 -5.69 2.36 -0.52
N GLY A 27 -5.32 2.32 0.76
CA GLY A 27 -6.26 2.51 1.87
C GLY A 27 -7.02 3.84 1.87
N VAL A 28 -6.44 4.93 1.32
CA VAL A 28 -7.11 6.25 1.22
C VAL A 28 -8.35 6.22 0.33
N VAL A 29 -8.40 5.27 -0.62
CA VAL A 29 -9.50 5.15 -1.58
C VAL A 29 -10.66 4.32 -1.00
N MET A 30 -10.42 3.60 0.10
CA MET A 30 -11.41 2.72 0.71
C MET A 30 -12.43 3.51 1.54
N ASN A 31 -13.50 2.85 1.99
CA ASN A 31 -14.46 3.46 2.92
C ASN A 31 -13.88 3.52 4.35
N PRO A 32 -14.41 4.39 5.23
CA PRO A 32 -13.97 4.48 6.63
C PRO A 32 -14.06 3.17 7.42
N VAL A 33 -14.99 2.28 7.05
CA VAL A 33 -15.16 0.96 7.68
C VAL A 33 -14.05 -0.03 7.28
N ASP A 34 -13.55 0.09 6.06
CA ASP A 34 -12.58 -0.85 5.48
C ASP A 34 -11.15 -0.44 5.82
N GLN A 35 -10.88 0.87 5.91
CA GLN A 35 -9.56 1.40 6.22
C GLN A 35 -9.62 2.62 7.15
N PRO A 36 -8.73 2.68 8.15
CA PRO A 36 -8.42 3.88 8.93
C PRO A 36 -8.19 5.21 8.21
N HIS A 37 -7.81 5.19 6.93
CA HIS A 37 -7.54 6.36 6.09
C HIS A 37 -8.63 6.58 5.04
N GLY A 38 -9.66 5.75 5.04
CA GLY A 38 -10.72 5.77 4.04
C GLY A 38 -11.71 6.90 4.25
N GLY A 39 -12.40 7.26 3.18
CA GLY A 39 -13.43 8.29 3.15
C GLY A 39 -12.94 9.71 2.83
N GLY A 40 -13.86 10.66 2.96
CA GLY A 40 -13.74 12.04 2.48
C GLY A 40 -14.60 12.28 1.24
N GLU A 41 -15.05 13.52 1.05
CA GLU A 41 -15.89 13.93 -0.10
C GLU A 41 -15.13 13.87 -1.44
N GLY A 42 -13.81 13.71 -1.38
CA GLY A 42 -12.93 13.55 -2.52
C GLY A 42 -11.58 13.01 -2.08
N LYS A 43 -10.49 13.51 -2.67
CA LYS A 43 -9.14 13.10 -2.27
C LYS A 43 -8.80 13.64 -0.88
N ALA A 44 -8.72 12.76 0.12
CA ALA A 44 -8.39 13.13 1.48
C ALA A 44 -6.89 12.94 1.82
N PRO A 45 -6.30 13.80 2.67
CA PRO A 45 -5.07 13.46 3.39
C PRO A 45 -5.36 12.39 4.47
N ILE A 46 -4.31 11.84 5.09
CA ILE A 46 -4.44 10.73 6.07
C ILE A 46 -5.33 11.08 7.28
N GLY A 47 -5.44 12.36 7.65
CA GLY A 47 -6.31 12.83 8.75
C GLY A 47 -5.92 12.35 10.16
N ARG A 48 -4.83 11.57 10.30
CA ARG A 48 -4.32 11.01 11.56
C ARG A 48 -2.88 11.41 11.79
N LYS A 49 -2.47 11.48 13.07
CA LYS A 49 -1.10 11.84 13.49
C LYS A 49 -0.03 10.93 12.90
N LYS A 50 -0.33 9.65 12.69
CA LYS A 50 0.57 8.65 12.12
C LYS A 50 -0.19 7.81 11.08
N PRO A 51 0.45 7.39 9.98
CA PRO A 51 -0.12 6.40 9.08
C PRO A 51 -0.37 5.09 9.81
N THR A 52 -1.50 4.45 9.50
CA THR A 52 -1.98 3.23 10.15
C THR A 52 -2.14 2.08 9.16
N THR A 53 -1.94 0.86 9.67
CA THR A 53 -2.27 -0.39 8.98
C THR A 53 -3.79 -0.55 8.88
N PRO A 54 -4.31 -1.47 8.05
CA PRO A 54 -5.74 -1.76 8.02
C PRO A 54 -6.35 -2.15 9.36
N TRP A 55 -5.52 -2.70 10.25
CA TRP A 55 -5.91 -3.11 11.61
C TRP A 55 -5.67 -2.03 12.67
N GLY A 56 -5.34 -0.79 12.28
CA GLY A 56 -5.23 0.35 13.20
C GLY A 56 -3.89 0.51 13.92
N TYR A 57 -2.88 -0.32 13.64
CA TYR A 57 -1.54 -0.15 14.21
C TYR A 57 -0.73 0.92 13.47
N PRO A 58 0.24 1.60 14.12
CA PRO A 58 1.14 2.51 13.42
C PRO A 58 1.95 1.78 12.33
N ALA A 59 1.89 2.26 11.10
CA ALA A 59 2.58 1.66 9.96
C ALA A 59 4.05 2.11 9.83
N LEU A 60 4.42 3.24 10.46
CA LEU A 60 5.77 3.80 10.40
C LEU A 60 6.36 3.95 11.81
N GLY A 61 7.64 3.59 11.95
CA GLY A 61 8.44 3.87 13.14
C GLY A 61 8.13 3.05 14.39
N ARG A 62 7.19 2.09 14.33
CA ARG A 62 6.96 1.13 15.42
C ARG A 62 7.89 -0.06 15.23
N ARG A 63 8.78 -0.34 16.20
CA ARG A 63 9.48 -1.63 16.27
C ARG A 63 8.46 -2.71 16.63
N THR A 64 8.48 -3.81 15.89
CA THR A 64 7.60 -4.97 16.03
C THR A 64 8.40 -6.17 16.43
#